data_AF-A0A1R1SIY4-F1
#
_entry.id   AF-A0A1R1SIY4-F1
#
_cell.length_a   1.000
_cell.length_b   1.000
_cell.length_c   1.000
_cell.angle_alpha   90.00
_cell.angle_beta   90.00
_cell.angle_gamma   90.00
#
_symmetry.space_group_name_H-M   'P 1'
#
loop_
_entity.id
_entity.type
_entity.pdbx_description
1 polymer ?
#
loop_
_entity_poly.entity_id
_entity_poly.type
_entity_poly.pdbx_seq_one_letter_code
_entity_poly.pdbx_strand_id
1 'polypeptide(L)' 'MAKSAPTEAKVKAATAGTFLVSLVLAVLNDLNGDAELLAPLPGWLQAVVIALVPTAITFLSGWQARHTPRGPVNL' A
#
# COMPACT_ATOMS: atom_id res chain seq x y z
N MET A 1 19.66 4.15 26.03
CA MET A 1 18.82 4.55 24.88
C MET A 1 17.36 4.45 25.29
N ALA A 2 16.56 5.51 25.10
CA ALA A 2 15.13 5.46 25.41
C ALA A 2 14.43 4.43 24.48
N LYS A 3 13.50 3.65 25.02
CA LYS A 3 12.75 2.63 24.27
C LYS A 3 11.75 3.34 23.35
N SER A 4 11.87 3.13 22.03
CA SER A 4 10.93 3.67 21.05
C SER A 4 9.51 3.12 21.27
N ALA A 5 8.51 3.96 21.06
CA ALA A 5 7.11 3.55 21.14
C ALA A 5 6.80 2.44 20.10
N PRO A 6 5.91 1.48 20.41
CA PRO A 6 5.51 0.45 19.45
C PRO A 6 4.87 1.06 18.20
N THR A 7 5.26 0.58 17.01
CA THR A 7 4.63 0.98 15.74
C THR A 7 3.18 0.50 15.68
N GLU A 8 2.25 1.40 15.37
CA GLU A 8 0.82 1.12 15.28
C GLU A 8 0.49 0.08 14.20
N ALA A 9 -0.52 -0.76 14.47
CA ALA A 9 -0.90 -1.86 13.56
C ALA A 9 -1.29 -1.37 12.16
N LYS A 10 -1.99 -0.23 12.05
CA LYS A 10 -2.37 0.38 10.76
C LYS A 10 -1.17 0.77 9.90
N VAL A 11 -0.09 1.23 10.53
CA VAL A 11 1.13 1.64 9.80
C VAL A 11 1.77 0.40 9.20
N LYS A 12 1.90 -0.67 10.00
CA LYS A 12 2.43 -1.95 9.51
C LYS A 12 1.60 -2.53 8.37
N ALA A 13 0.26 -2.54 8.53
CA ALA A 13 -0.65 -3.04 7.51
C ALA A 13 -0.57 -2.22 6.22
N ALA A 14 -0.59 -0.89 6.32
CA ALA A 14 -0.47 0.02 5.19
C ALA A 14 0.87 -0.16 4.46
N THR A 15 1.99 -0.19 5.18
CA THR A 15 3.33 -0.37 4.59
C THR A 15 3.45 -1.73 3.90
N ALA A 16 3.02 -2.82 4.56
CA ALA A 16 3.10 -4.16 3.99
C ALA A 16 2.20 -4.30 2.74
N GLY A 17 0.96 -3.82 2.81
CA GLY A 17 0.01 -3.89 1.70
C GLY A 17 0.53 -3.15 0.46
N THR A 18 0.98 -1.92 0.64
CA THR A 18 1.53 -1.11 -0.46
C THR A 18 2.81 -1.70 -1.03
N PHE A 19 3.72 -2.21 -0.19
CA PHE A 19 4.93 -2.86 -0.69
C PHE A 19 4.60 -4.07 -1.56
N LEU A 20 3.71 -4.96 -1.10
CA LEU A 20 3.35 -6.17 -1.84
C LEU A 20 2.66 -5.86 -3.16
N VAL A 21 1.74 -4.89 -3.18
CA VAL A 21 1.05 -4.50 -4.41
C VAL A 21 1.99 -3.82 -5.40
N SER A 22 2.87 -2.93 -4.93
CA SER A 22 3.89 -2.31 -5.78
C SER A 22 4.86 -3.34 -6.35
N LEU A 23 5.24 -4.35 -5.55
CA LEU A 23 6.08 -5.46 -6.02
C LEU A 23 5.38 -6.26 -7.12
N VAL A 24 4.10 -6.59 -6.94
CA VAL A 24 3.30 -7.29 -7.96
C VAL A 24 3.22 -6.46 -9.23
N LEU A 25 2.94 -5.16 -9.14
CA LEU A 25 2.91 -4.27 -10.30
C LEU A 25 4.27 -4.21 -11.02
N ALA A 26 5.38 -4.16 -10.28
CA ALA A 26 6.72 -4.17 -10.87
C ALA A 26 6.99 -5.46 -11.64
N VAL A 27 6.67 -6.62 -11.05
CA VAL A 27 6.82 -7.93 -11.71
C VAL A 27 5.91 -8.03 -12.94
N LEU A 28 4.66 -7.59 -12.85
CA LEU A 28 3.75 -7.60 -13.98
C LEU A 28 4.25 -6.71 -15.13
N ASN A 29 4.75 -5.51 -14.82
CA ASN A 29 5.37 -4.65 -15.84
C ASN A 29 6.58 -5.30 -16.51
N ASP A 30 7.45 -5.95 -15.73
CA ASP A 30 8.63 -6.64 -16.25
C ASP A 30 8.23 -7.79 -17.20
N LEU A 31 7.21 -8.57 -16.84
CA LEU A 31 6.69 -9.66 -17.68
C LEU A 31 5.97 -9.19 -18.94
N ASN A 32 5.36 -8.01 -18.92
CA ASN A 32 4.55 -7.52 -20.04
C ASN A 32 5.38 -6.81 -21.13
N GLY A 33 6.62 -6.43 -20.84
CA GLY A 33 7.53 -5.79 -21.80
C GLY A 33 6.95 -4.49 -22.39
N ASP A 34 6.87 -4.41 -23.72
CA ASP A 34 6.35 -3.24 -24.45
C ASP A 34 4.80 -3.24 -24.58
N ALA A 35 4.12 -4.29 -24.13
CA ALA A 35 2.65 -4.33 -24.16
C ALA A 35 2.06 -3.46 -23.04
N GLU A 36 0.87 -2.91 -23.27
CA GLU A 36 0.12 -2.20 -22.23
C GLU A 36 -0.44 -3.19 -21.20
N LEU A 37 -0.04 -3.05 -19.93
CA LEU A 37 -0.48 -3.89 -18.80
C LEU A 37 -2.01 -3.97 -18.67
N LEU A 38 -2.70 -2.91 -19.09
CA LEU A 38 -4.16 -2.79 -19.04
C LEU A 38 -4.71 -2.56 -20.44
N ALA A 39 -4.46 -3.49 -21.38
CA ALA A 39 -4.67 -3.34 -22.83
C ALA A 39 -6.03 -2.85 -23.39
N PRO A 40 -7.18 -2.77 -22.67
CA PRO A 40 -8.33 -2.00 -23.17
C PRO A 40 -8.29 -0.49 -22.78
N LEU A 41 -7.37 -0.07 -21.91
CA LEU A 41 -7.29 1.31 -21.40
C LEU A 41 -6.29 2.14 -22.22
N PRO A 42 -6.61 3.39 -22.57
CA PRO A 42 -5.64 4.31 -23.13
C PRO A 42 -4.43 4.48 -22.20
N GLY A 43 -3.20 4.51 -22.74
CA GLY A 43 -1.96 4.58 -21.94
C GLY A 43 -1.93 5.68 -20.87
N TRP A 44 -2.52 6.86 -21.11
CA TRP A 44 -2.61 7.92 -20.11
C TRP A 44 -3.48 7.54 -18.91
N LEU A 45 -4.58 6.81 -19.14
CA LEU A 45 -5.50 6.37 -18.09
C LEU A 45 -4.91 5.17 -17.33
N GLN A 46 -4.21 4.29 -18.04
CA GLN A 46 -3.45 3.21 -17.41
C GLN A 46 -2.41 3.76 -16.42
N ALA A 47 -1.66 4.81 -16.79
CA ALA A 47 -0.68 5.43 -15.88
C ALA A 47 -1.33 5.95 -14.59
N VAL A 48 -2.50 6.58 -14.69
CA VAL A 48 -3.27 7.06 -13.53
C VAL A 48 -3.73 5.89 -12.66
N VAL A 49 -4.29 4.84 -13.26
CA VAL A 49 -4.78 3.66 -12.52
C VAL A 49 -3.64 2.96 -11.80
N ILE A 50 -2.52 2.72 -12.48
CA ILE A 50 -1.33 2.09 -11.88
C ILE A 50 -0.80 2.92 -10.71
N ALA A 51 -0.77 4.25 -10.84
CA ALA A 51 -0.34 5.13 -9.75
C ALA A 51 -1.30 5.13 -8.55
N LEU A 52 -2.62 5.00 -8.80
CA LEU A 52 -3.62 5.00 -7.73
C LEU A 52 -3.67 3.69 -6.96
N VAL A 53 -3.40 2.55 -7.60
CA VAL A 53 -3.52 1.22 -6.98
C VAL A 53 -2.72 1.10 -5.66
N PRO A 54 -1.41 1.44 -5.58
CA PRO A 54 -0.67 1.39 -4.33
C PRO A 54 -1.27 2.27 -3.23
N THR A 55 -1.75 3.47 -3.59
CA THR A 55 -2.33 4.44 -2.64
C THR A 55 -3.67 3.99 -2.09
N ALA A 56 -4.54 3.43 -2.94
CA ALA A 56 -5.82 2.86 -2.53
C ALA A 56 -5.59 1.68 -1.58
N ILE A 57 -4.60 0.84 -1.88
CA ILE A 57 -4.23 -0.28 -1.01
C ILE A 57 -3.64 0.22 0.31
N THR A 58 -2.82 1.28 0.33
CA THR A 58 -2.33 1.91 1.57
C THR A 58 -3.51 2.28 2.47
N PHE A 59 -4.47 3.01 1.89
CA PHE A 59 -5.63 3.51 2.60
C PHE A 59 -6.50 2.38 3.14
N LEU A 60 -6.89 1.43 2.29
CA LEU A 60 -7.76 0.31 2.67
C LEU A 60 -7.09 -0.60 3.71
N SER A 61 -5.79 -0.88 3.57
CA SER A 61 -5.05 -1.69 4.54
C SER A 61 -4.96 -1.02 5.90
N GLY A 62 -4.74 0.31 5.94
CA GLY A 62 -4.76 1.08 7.17
C GLY A 62 -6.15 1.17 7.80
N TRP A 63 -7.19 1.31 6.98
CA TRP A 63 -8.59 1.41 7.42
C TRP A 63 -9.10 0.10 8.03
N GLN A 64 -8.77 -1.04 7.43
CA GLN A 64 -9.17 -2.35 7.92
C GLN A 64 -8.32 -2.85 9.10
N ALA A 65 -7.16 -2.22 9.37
CA ALA A 65 -6.29 -2.64 10.46
C ALA A 65 -6.97 -2.48 11.82
N ARG A 66 -6.77 -3.48 12.69
CA ARG A 66 -7.31 -3.44 14.06
C ARG A 66 -6.80 -2.22 14.82
N HIS A 67 -7.71 -1.56 15.54
CA HIS A 67 -7.34 -0.44 16.40
C HIS A 67 -6.32 -0.91 17.45
N THR A 68 -5.19 -0.20 17.52
CA THR A 68 -4.25 -0.36 18.63
C THR A 68 -4.69 0.58 19.76
N PRO A 69 -5.20 0.08 20.90
CA PRO A 69 -5.62 0.95 22.00
C PRO A 69 -4.41 1.70 22.56
N ARG A 70 -4.60 2.97 22.92
CA ARG A 70 -3.61 3.69 23.71
C ARG A 70 -3.77 3.20 25.15
N GLY A 71 -2.67 2.75 25.77
CA GLY A 71 -2.68 2.29 27.16
C GLY A 71 -3.20 3.37 28.11
N PRO A 72 -3.55 3.01 29.37
CA PRO A 72 -4.09 3.95 30.33
C PRO A 72 -3.18 5.18 30.49
N VAL A 73 -3.79 6.36 30.42
CA VAL A 73 -3.13 7.62 30.80
C VAL A 73 -3.17 7.67 32.33
N ASN A 74 -2.02 7.54 32.98
CA ASN A 74 -1.91 7.82 34.40
C ASN A 74 -1.99 9.34 34.58
N LEU A 75 -3.15 9.83 35.03
CA LEU A 75 -3.37 11.20 35.49
C LEU A 75 -2.91 11.36 36.94
#